data_AF-A0A496QPQ3-F1
#
_entry.id   AF-A0A496QPQ3-F1
#
_cell.length_a   1.000
_cell.length_b   1.000
_cell.length_c   1.000
_cell.angle_alpha   90.00
_cell.angle_beta   90.00
_cell.angle_gamma   90.00
#
_symmetry.space_group_name_H-M   'P 1'
#
loop_
_entity.id
_entity.type
_entity.pdbx_description
1 polymer ?
#
loop_
_entity_poly.entity_id
_entity_poly.type
_entity_poly.pdbx_seq_one_letter_code
_entity_poly.pdbx_strand_id
1 'polypeptide(L)'
;MIHGHATPQGLFFPHAGVRISEDSATLISPEMIDRVLWPYIERSVEPFGGGFVHYCGKHDYLFQKLCSSRLVKAIDLGNPEKYDARWVLERCAESSTVLYSRIPAIDGEGWFEYTERVGFLVKETGARCVLRPTVYPETMKECQVILDLWHDITG
;
A
#
# COMPACT_ATOMS: atom_id res chain seq x y z
N MET A 1 8.60 -12.06 -7.92
CA MET A 1 8.19 -10.81 -7.26
C MET A 1 7.48 -9.96 -8.30
N ILE A 2 6.21 -9.63 -8.11
CA ILE A 2 5.46 -8.77 -9.05
C ILE A 2 5.40 -7.37 -8.42
N HIS A 3 6.15 -6.43 -8.99
CA HIS A 3 6.10 -5.03 -8.57
C HIS A 3 4.87 -4.36 -9.19
N GLY A 4 4.22 -3.43 -8.46
CA GLY A 4 2.96 -2.79 -8.87
C GLY A 4 3.07 -1.81 -10.05
N HIS A 5 4.12 -1.87 -10.87
CA HIS A 5 4.40 -0.90 -11.95
C HIS A 5 4.62 -1.56 -13.29
N ALA A 6 4.12 -0.91 -14.35
CA ALA A 6 4.20 -1.40 -15.73
C ALA A 6 3.69 -2.85 -15.92
N THR A 7 2.91 -3.35 -14.96
CA THR A 7 2.23 -4.64 -15.02
C THR A 7 0.78 -4.42 -15.46
N PRO A 8 0.11 -5.45 -15.99
CA PRO A 8 -1.33 -5.41 -16.24
C PRO A 8 -2.17 -5.10 -14.99
N GLN A 9 -1.56 -5.17 -13.80
CA GLN A 9 -2.18 -4.92 -12.50
C GLN A 9 -1.91 -3.50 -11.97
N GLY A 10 -1.21 -2.64 -12.73
CA GLY A 10 -0.91 -1.26 -12.32
C GLY A 10 -2.18 -0.41 -12.19
N LEU A 11 -2.23 0.45 -11.17
CA LEU A 11 -3.32 1.39 -10.97
C LEU A 11 -2.95 2.78 -11.50
N PHE A 12 -3.85 3.40 -12.25
CA PHE A 12 -3.75 4.82 -12.59
C PHE A 12 -4.30 5.66 -11.43
N PHE A 13 -3.45 6.51 -10.85
CA PHE A 13 -3.86 7.44 -9.79
C PHE A 13 -3.97 8.85 -10.38
N PRO A 14 -5.18 9.37 -10.65
CA PRO A 14 -5.35 10.68 -11.30
C PRO A 14 -4.79 11.85 -10.47
N HIS A 15 -4.66 11.67 -9.15
CA HIS A 15 -4.29 12.73 -8.21
C HIS A 15 -3.15 12.32 -7.25
N ALA A 16 -2.40 11.26 -7.56
CA ALA A 16 -1.22 10.87 -6.76
C ALA A 16 0.12 11.34 -7.36
N GLY A 17 0.08 12.12 -8.43
CA GLY A 17 1.26 12.71 -9.07
C GLY A 17 2.18 11.66 -9.70
N VAL A 18 3.45 11.64 -9.28
CA VAL A 18 4.48 10.74 -9.84
C VAL A 18 4.80 9.57 -8.92
N ARG A 19 5.30 8.48 -9.50
CA ARG A 19 5.73 7.31 -8.73
C ARG A 19 7.21 7.41 -8.34
N ILE A 20 7.53 7.00 -7.12
CA ILE A 20 8.90 6.77 -6.63
C ILE A 20 9.07 5.28 -6.31
N SER A 21 10.23 4.70 -6.67
CA SER A 21 10.68 3.39 -6.19
C SER A 21 11.92 3.61 -5.32
N GLU A 22 11.81 3.43 -4.02
CA GLU A 22 12.84 3.79 -3.04
C GLU A 22 13.26 2.58 -2.19
N ASP A 23 13.88 1.59 -2.83
CA ASP A 23 14.27 0.35 -2.17
C ASP A 23 15.53 0.51 -1.28
N SER A 24 16.40 1.46 -1.62
CA SER A 24 17.64 1.74 -0.90
C SER A 24 17.44 2.30 0.50
N ALA A 25 16.31 2.93 0.78
CA ALA A 25 16.02 3.53 2.08
C ALA A 25 16.03 2.53 3.24
N THR A 26 15.86 1.24 2.96
CA THR A 26 15.95 0.18 3.99
C THR A 26 17.36 -0.08 4.49
N LEU A 27 18.39 0.47 3.84
CA LEU A 27 19.81 0.27 4.17
C LEU A 27 20.41 1.40 5.02
N ILE A 28 19.63 2.45 5.30
CA ILE A 28 20.12 3.67 5.96
C ILE A 28 19.32 3.97 7.23
N SER A 29 19.91 4.72 8.16
CA SER A 29 19.26 5.05 9.43
C SER A 29 18.13 6.09 9.26
N PRO A 30 17.22 6.22 10.25
CA PRO A 30 16.26 7.32 10.32
C PRO A 30 16.87 8.71 10.12
N GLU A 31 18.03 8.97 10.75
CA GLU A 31 18.74 10.25 10.59
C GLU A 31 19.20 10.47 9.15
N MET A 32 19.73 9.42 8.51
CA MET A 32 20.11 9.48 7.10
C MET A 32 18.88 9.70 6.21
N ILE A 33 17.75 9.07 6.51
CA ILE A 33 16.50 9.31 5.76
C ILE A 33 16.16 10.80 5.81
N ASP A 34 16.16 11.42 6.98
CA ASP A 34 15.81 12.83 7.10
C ASP A 34 16.81 13.76 6.39
N ARG A 35 18.10 13.44 6.46
CA ARG A 35 19.16 14.32 5.97
C ARG A 35 19.45 14.15 4.48
N VAL A 36 19.44 12.93 3.97
CA VAL A 36 19.95 12.60 2.63
C VAL A 36 18.90 12.08 1.66
N LEU A 37 17.77 11.56 2.14
CA LEU A 37 16.73 11.01 1.28
C LEU A 37 15.51 11.92 1.18
N TRP A 38 14.91 12.26 2.33
CA TRP A 38 13.64 12.97 2.42
C TRP A 38 13.57 14.27 1.61
N PRO A 39 14.60 15.15 1.65
CA PRO A 39 14.58 16.39 0.89
C PRO A 39 14.49 16.17 -0.64
N TYR A 40 14.98 15.02 -1.12
CA TYR A 40 14.93 14.67 -2.54
C TYR A 40 13.60 14.04 -2.92
N ILE A 41 13.00 13.23 -2.03
CA ILE A 41 11.63 12.73 -2.22
C ILE A 41 10.67 13.92 -2.38
N GLU A 42 10.68 14.87 -1.44
CA GLU A 42 9.76 16.03 -1.47
C GLU A 42 9.90 16.86 -2.73
N ARG A 43 11.13 17.26 -3.09
CA ARG A 43 11.39 18.05 -4.31
C ARG A 43 11.02 17.32 -5.60
N SER A 44 11.07 15.98 -5.60
CA SER A 44 10.75 15.18 -6.79
C SER A 44 9.24 15.07 -7.01
N VAL A 45 8.44 15.06 -5.94
CA VAL A 45 6.98 14.86 -6.03
C VAL A 45 6.18 16.15 -6.02
N GLU A 46 6.70 17.21 -5.39
CA GLU A 46 5.99 18.50 -5.26
C GLU A 46 5.55 19.11 -6.61
N PRO A 47 6.39 19.13 -7.68
CA PRO A 47 5.98 19.68 -8.97
C PRO A 47 4.80 18.94 -9.64
N PHE A 48 4.53 17.71 -9.22
CA PHE A 48 3.47 16.86 -9.76
C PHE A 48 2.25 16.76 -8.84
N GLY A 49 2.21 17.57 -7.77
CA GLY A 49 1.10 17.61 -6.82
C GLY A 49 1.03 16.42 -5.85
N GLY A 50 2.00 15.51 -5.89
CA GLY A 50 2.08 14.38 -4.96
C GLY A 50 2.91 13.21 -5.48
N GLY A 51 3.03 12.21 -4.61
CA GLY A 51 3.79 11.00 -4.85
C GLY A 51 3.04 9.72 -4.49
N PHE A 52 3.21 8.71 -5.34
CA PHE A 52 2.94 7.31 -5.02
C PHE A 52 4.28 6.60 -4.76
N VAL A 53 4.53 6.19 -3.52
CA VAL A 53 5.85 5.67 -3.13
C VAL A 53 5.82 4.15 -2.96
N HIS A 54 6.73 3.48 -3.66
CA HIS A 54 7.02 2.07 -3.48
C HIS A 54 8.35 1.88 -2.77
N TYR A 55 8.44 0.90 -1.88
CA TYR A 55 9.72 0.37 -1.41
C TYR A 55 9.61 -1.08 -0.94
N CYS A 56 10.69 -1.83 -1.12
CA CYS A 56 10.85 -3.20 -0.63
C CYS A 56 11.44 -3.21 0.79
N GLY A 57 11.24 -4.30 1.51
CA GLY A 57 11.79 -4.51 2.86
C GLY A 57 10.96 -3.91 4.00
N LYS A 58 11.56 -3.87 5.20
CA LYS A 58 10.95 -3.36 6.42
C LYS A 58 11.68 -2.12 6.89
N HIS A 59 10.96 -1.01 7.07
CA HIS A 59 11.50 0.22 7.63
C HIS A 59 10.38 1.08 8.25
N ASP A 60 10.05 0.82 9.52
CA ASP A 60 8.89 1.41 10.20
C ASP A 60 8.95 2.94 10.27
N TYR A 61 10.16 3.50 10.41
CA TYR A 61 10.36 4.96 10.40
C TYR A 61 10.06 5.57 9.03
N LEU A 62 10.44 4.88 7.94
CA LEU A 62 10.19 5.38 6.58
C LEU A 62 8.70 5.35 6.30
N PHE A 63 8.03 4.25 6.67
CA PHE A 63 6.58 4.13 6.51
C PHE A 63 5.82 5.26 7.20
N GLN A 64 6.17 5.54 8.46
CA GLN A 64 5.56 6.64 9.23
C GLN A 64 5.89 8.01 8.63
N LYS A 65 7.12 8.23 8.18
CA LYS A 65 7.53 9.47 7.51
C LYS A 65 6.74 9.71 6.23
N LEU A 66 6.55 8.65 5.43
CA LEU A 66 5.73 8.68 4.22
C LEU A 66 4.27 9.00 4.55
N CYS A 67 3.66 8.31 5.53
CA CYS A 67 2.29 8.60 5.95
C CYS A 67 2.14 10.05 6.46
N SER A 68 3.12 10.57 7.20
CA SER A 68 3.07 11.94 7.74
C SER A 68 3.20 13.04 6.69
N SER A 69 3.53 12.71 5.44
CA SER A 69 3.74 13.68 4.38
C SER A 69 2.45 14.01 3.63
N ARG A 70 2.09 15.29 3.59
CA ARG A 70 0.99 15.78 2.74
C ARG A 70 1.23 15.52 1.24
N LEU A 71 2.47 15.29 0.82
CA LEU A 71 2.83 15.06 -0.57
C LEU A 71 2.68 13.58 -0.96
N VAL A 72 2.79 12.64 -0.02
CA VAL A 72 2.65 11.21 -0.31
C VAL A 72 1.18 10.82 -0.24
N LYS A 73 0.62 10.41 -1.38
CA LYS A 73 -0.81 10.10 -1.52
C LYS A 73 -1.10 8.61 -1.44
N ALA A 74 -0.15 7.79 -1.87
CA ALA A 74 -0.27 6.34 -1.85
C ALA A 74 1.06 5.68 -1.53
N ILE A 75 1.00 4.49 -0.92
CA ILE A 75 2.17 3.65 -0.61
C ILE A 75 1.96 2.22 -1.14
N ASP A 76 3.01 1.66 -1.72
CA ASP A 76 3.11 0.25 -2.14
C ASP A 76 4.29 -0.43 -1.43
N LEU A 77 3.98 -1.30 -0.47
CA LEU A 77 4.98 -2.16 0.16
C LEU A 77 5.34 -3.33 -0.77
N GLY A 78 6.63 -3.49 -1.06
CA GLY A 78 7.17 -4.65 -1.77
C GLY A 78 7.28 -5.92 -0.92
N ASN A 79 7.34 -5.77 0.41
CA ASN A 79 7.38 -6.87 1.38
C ASN A 79 6.35 -6.68 2.51
N PRO A 80 5.04 -6.64 2.18
CA PRO A 80 3.99 -6.42 3.18
C PRO A 80 3.94 -7.51 4.24
N GLU A 81 4.46 -8.72 3.96
CA GLU A 81 4.59 -9.82 4.92
C GLU A 81 5.52 -9.52 6.10
N LYS A 82 6.36 -8.48 6.01
CA LYS A 82 7.25 -8.06 7.10
C LYS A 82 6.59 -7.11 8.09
N TYR A 83 5.35 -6.69 7.83
CA TYR A 83 4.60 -5.75 8.66
C TYR A 83 3.38 -6.41 9.28
N ASP A 84 2.96 -5.88 10.43
CA ASP A 84 1.63 -6.14 10.94
C ASP A 84 0.60 -5.39 10.09
N ALA A 85 -0.36 -6.12 9.52
CA ALA A 85 -1.33 -5.55 8.58
C ALA A 85 -2.23 -4.50 9.23
N ARG A 86 -2.64 -4.71 10.49
CA ARG A 86 -3.46 -3.75 11.24
C ARG A 86 -2.69 -2.45 11.44
N TRP A 87 -1.46 -2.54 11.92
CA TRP A 87 -0.61 -1.38 12.15
C TRP A 87 -0.43 -0.54 10.88
N VAL A 88 -0.15 -1.17 9.73
CA VAL A 88 0.00 -0.49 8.44
C VAL A 88 -1.29 0.27 8.09
N LEU A 89 -2.44 -0.40 8.19
CA LEU A 89 -3.73 0.18 7.85
C LEU A 89 -4.10 1.35 8.78
N GLU A 90 -3.86 1.23 10.08
CA GLU A 90 -4.09 2.30 11.04
C GLU A 90 -3.26 3.55 10.74
N ARG A 91 -1.96 3.41 10.42
CA ARG A 91 -1.13 4.57 10.04
C ARG A 91 -1.63 5.23 8.76
N CYS A 92 -2.05 4.42 7.77
CA CYS A 92 -2.64 4.93 6.54
C CYS A 92 -3.97 5.65 6.80
N ALA A 93 -4.80 5.14 7.71
CA ALA A 93 -6.06 5.77 8.10
C ALA A 93 -5.82 7.14 8.76
N GLU A 94 -4.87 7.23 9.69
CA GLU A 94 -4.50 8.48 10.39
C GLU A 94 -4.08 9.60 9.43
N SER A 95 -3.38 9.26 8.35
CA SER A 95 -2.90 10.24 7.36
C SER A 95 -3.74 10.36 6.10
N SER A 96 -4.80 9.56 5.97
CA SER A 96 -5.55 9.38 4.71
C SER A 96 -4.70 8.94 3.51
N THR A 97 -3.51 8.38 3.76
CA THR A 97 -2.64 7.81 2.71
C THR A 97 -3.27 6.52 2.19
N VAL A 98 -3.36 6.36 0.87
CA VAL A 98 -3.91 5.15 0.27
C VAL A 98 -2.89 4.01 0.35
N LEU A 99 -3.28 2.87 0.91
CA LEU A 99 -2.48 1.65 0.85
C LEU A 99 -2.81 0.88 -0.43
N TYR A 100 -1.84 0.76 -1.34
CA TYR A 100 -1.92 -0.09 -2.52
C TYR A 100 -0.90 -1.22 -2.40
N SER A 101 -1.28 -2.30 -1.72
CA SER A 101 -0.34 -3.35 -1.35
C SER A 101 -0.95 -4.75 -1.40
N ARG A 102 -0.07 -5.75 -1.37
CA ARG A 102 -0.39 -7.19 -1.37
C ARG A 102 -0.43 -7.71 0.07
N ILE A 103 -1.44 -7.29 0.85
CA ILE A 103 -1.59 -7.76 2.25
C ILE A 103 -1.50 -9.29 2.27
N PRO A 104 -0.62 -9.89 3.09
CA PRO A 104 -0.38 -11.33 3.04
C PRO A 104 -1.64 -12.13 3.42
N ALA A 105 -1.84 -13.25 2.73
CA ALA A 105 -2.76 -14.28 3.16
C ALA A 105 -2.20 -15.01 4.38
N ILE A 106 -3.10 -15.58 5.18
CA ILE A 106 -2.76 -16.53 6.24
C ILE A 106 -2.60 -17.92 5.59
N ASP A 107 -1.77 -18.78 6.20
CA ASP A 107 -1.54 -20.13 5.68
C ASP A 107 -2.86 -20.91 5.54
N GLY A 108 -3.13 -21.43 4.34
CA GLY A 108 -4.34 -22.18 4.01
C GLY A 108 -5.58 -21.32 3.78
N GLU A 109 -5.46 -19.99 3.78
CA GLU A 109 -6.59 -19.09 3.59
C GLU A 109 -7.09 -19.12 2.13
N GLY A 110 -8.39 -19.39 1.98
CA GLY A 110 -9.08 -19.31 0.68
C GLY A 110 -9.30 -17.86 0.27
N TRP A 111 -9.62 -17.65 -1.02
CA TRP A 111 -9.85 -16.31 -1.55
C TRP A 111 -11.04 -15.60 -0.89
N PHE A 112 -12.05 -16.35 -0.45
CA PHE A 112 -13.25 -15.80 0.18
C PHE A 112 -12.93 -15.31 1.58
N GLU A 113 -12.35 -16.17 2.42
CA GLU A 113 -11.93 -15.86 3.79
C GLU A 113 -10.91 -14.72 3.82
N TYR A 114 -9.97 -14.71 2.87
CA TYR A 114 -9.01 -13.63 2.69
C TYR A 114 -9.68 -12.28 2.41
N THR A 115 -10.62 -12.27 1.45
CA THR A 115 -11.33 -11.04 1.07
C THR A 115 -12.14 -10.52 2.25
N GLU A 116 -12.83 -11.41 2.97
CA GLU A 116 -13.62 -11.07 4.15
C GLU A 116 -12.73 -10.49 5.27
N ARG A 117 -11.66 -11.20 5.65
CA ARG A 117 -10.73 -10.77 6.70
C ARG A 117 -10.10 -9.41 6.38
N VAL A 118 -9.55 -9.25 5.19
CA VAL A 118 -8.88 -8.00 4.80
C VAL A 118 -9.89 -6.87 4.66
N GLY A 119 -11.08 -7.13 4.09
CA GLY A 119 -12.16 -6.16 3.99
C GLY A 119 -12.60 -5.65 5.37
N PHE A 120 -12.82 -6.54 6.34
CA PHE A 120 -13.17 -6.13 7.69
C PHE A 120 -12.05 -5.35 8.37
N LEU A 121 -10.79 -5.75 8.17
CA LEU A 121 -9.66 -5.01 8.72
C LEU A 121 -9.58 -3.59 8.14
N VAL A 122 -9.84 -3.42 6.85
CA VAL A 122 -9.93 -2.09 6.20
C VAL A 122 -11.09 -1.28 6.77
N LYS A 123 -12.28 -1.89 6.91
CA LYS A 123 -13.47 -1.25 7.48
C LYS A 123 -13.23 -0.78 8.92
N GLU A 124 -12.68 -1.64 9.76
CA GLU A 124 -12.43 -1.37 11.18
C GLU A 124 -11.39 -0.27 11.39
N THR A 125 -10.35 -0.25 10.56
CA THR A 125 -9.30 0.78 10.65
C THR A 125 -9.70 2.10 9.98
N GLY A 126 -10.68 2.08 9.07
CA GLY A 126 -11.06 3.25 8.27
C GLY A 126 -10.02 3.61 7.20
N ALA A 127 -9.10 2.70 6.89
CA ALA A 127 -8.05 2.91 5.92
C ALA A 127 -8.59 2.97 4.50
N ARG A 128 -7.95 3.77 3.64
CA ARG A 128 -8.19 3.69 2.19
C ARG A 128 -7.26 2.65 1.60
N CYS A 129 -7.81 1.54 1.13
CA CYS A 129 -7.02 0.44 0.59
C CYS A 129 -7.49 0.08 -0.83
N VAL A 130 -6.51 -0.06 -1.73
CA VAL A 130 -6.71 -0.73 -3.01
C VAL A 130 -6.04 -2.10 -2.89
N LEU A 131 -6.87 -3.13 -2.75
CA LEU A 131 -6.39 -4.49 -2.53
C LEU A 131 -5.73 -5.06 -3.78
N ARG A 132 -4.50 -5.56 -3.62
CA ARG A 132 -3.90 -6.49 -4.58
C ARG A 132 -3.88 -7.89 -3.97
N PRO A 133 -4.89 -8.72 -4.25
CA PRO A 133 -5.06 -9.97 -3.55
C PRO A 133 -3.88 -10.93 -3.77
N THR A 134 -3.43 -11.60 -2.71
CA THR A 134 -2.40 -12.65 -2.79
C THR A 134 -2.99 -14.03 -3.05
N VAL A 135 -4.27 -14.21 -2.74
CA VAL A 135 -5.08 -15.38 -3.09
C VAL A 135 -6.27 -14.89 -3.90
N TYR A 136 -6.57 -15.57 -4.99
CA TYR A 136 -7.54 -15.10 -5.98
C TYR A 136 -8.30 -16.30 -6.57
N PRO A 137 -9.51 -16.07 -7.10
CA PRO A 137 -10.33 -17.13 -7.64
C PRO A 137 -9.92 -17.45 -9.08
N GLU A 138 -10.42 -18.55 -9.62
CA GLU A 138 -10.03 -19.04 -10.94
C GLU A 138 -11.01 -18.63 -12.04
N THR A 139 -12.26 -18.32 -11.68
CA THR A 139 -13.31 -17.99 -12.64
C THR A 139 -13.73 -16.51 -12.58
N MET A 140 -14.17 -15.98 -13.72
CA MET A 140 -14.70 -14.60 -13.79
C MET A 140 -15.91 -14.39 -12.87
N LYS A 141 -16.74 -15.43 -12.69
CA LYS A 141 -17.90 -15.38 -11.81
C LYS A 141 -17.48 -15.18 -10.35
N GLU A 142 -16.46 -15.90 -9.90
CA GLU A 142 -15.92 -15.75 -8.55
C GLU A 142 -15.14 -14.42 -8.39
N CYS A 143 -14.46 -13.94 -9.43
CA CYS A 143 -13.87 -12.60 -9.42
C CYS A 143 -14.93 -11.52 -9.14
N GLN A 144 -16.11 -11.65 -9.74
CA GLN A 144 -17.23 -10.74 -9.47
C GLN A 144 -17.70 -10.85 -8.01
N VAL A 145 -17.77 -12.07 -7.45
CA VAL A 145 -18.12 -12.27 -6.03
C VAL A 145 -17.14 -11.57 -5.09
N ILE A 146 -15.83 -11.65 -5.35
CA ILE A 146 -14.83 -10.92 -4.56
C ILE A 146 -15.02 -9.41 -4.65
N LEU A 147 -15.28 -8.89 -5.86
CA LEU A 147 -15.47 -7.46 -6.06
C LEU A 147 -16.71 -6.95 -5.30
N ASP A 148 -17.82 -7.69 -5.38
CA ASP A 148 -19.06 -7.35 -4.69
C ASP A 148 -18.87 -7.43 -3.17
N LEU A 149 -18.27 -8.53 -2.68
CA LEU A 149 -17.96 -8.72 -1.26
C LEU A 149 -17.06 -7.60 -0.71
N TRP A 150 -16.04 -7.19 -1.47
CA TRP A 150 -15.15 -6.11 -1.08
C TRP A 150 -15.93 -4.80 -0.86
N HIS A 151 -16.73 -4.39 -1.84
CA HIS A 151 -17.54 -3.17 -1.73
C HIS A 151 -18.60 -3.25 -0.62
N ASP A 152 -19.25 -4.40 -0.46
CA ASP A 152 -20.24 -4.61 0.61
C ASP A 152 -19.62 -4.43 2.01
N ILE A 153 -18.39 -4.89 2.20
CA ILE A 153 -17.70 -4.75 3.48
C ILE A 153 -17.18 -3.33 3.68
N THR A 154 -16.46 -2.77 2.70
CA THR A 154 -15.73 -1.51 2.86
C THR A 154 -16.58 -0.26 2.69
N GLY A 155 -17.75 -0.37 2.04
CA GLY A 155 -18.54 0.79 1.58
C GLY A 155 -17.85 1.53 0.44
#